data_AF-A0A4R3L2I5-F1
#
_entry.id   AF-A0A4R3L2I5-F1
#
_cell.length_a   1.000
_cell.length_b   1.000
_cell.length_c   1.000
_cell.angle_alpha   90.00
_cell.angle_beta   90.00
_cell.angle_gamma   90.00
#
_symmetry.space_group_name_H-M   'P 1'
#
loop_
_entity.id
_entity.type
_entity.pdbx_description
1 polymer ?
#
loop_
_entity_poly.entity_id
_entity_poly.type
_entity_poly.pdbx_seq_one_letter_code
_entity_poly.pdbx_strand_id
1 'polypeptide(L)'
;MMKLRTLAVTVALTMSVSLYACENHADASHGHWDGSDPSAQAFDPSVDASHDWLAAAAAGPSTADLVAAREALAARLTADEDVIEIGYDADETPWALVLGGYCEADDNCVQYTRRLSLAQPVEGSDEAGPGEDLAKQRQVTQDDGLSIYPKALPNLHMAYVVIQAQVEPFRGNQPGLNGDPSVKLVQQALNAKNISTTVDGWYGNGTTAAYATWQRRLGFTGLDATGIPGPTSLTSLGQNRFVVTNRITVGSRTTFSGKAVNQRTRSMLLEAQRLFGRSITVTQGSYNAGGVSASAGTHGGGGVVDISVSGLSETQRWQLVRSLRRVGFAAWYRTPSQGPWNAHIHAVAIGDTDMSLSARNQVADYYVGKNGLANHAADNTPSAYRVAFTWWEKYN
;
A
#
# COMPACT_ATOMS: atom_id res chain seq x y z
N MET A 1 33.88 -9.12 29.86
CA MET A 1 32.89 -8.22 29.22
C MET A 1 32.59 -8.77 27.83
N MET A 2 31.52 -9.55 27.73
CA MET A 2 31.28 -10.52 26.66
C MET A 2 30.28 -9.93 25.65
N LYS A 3 30.64 -10.03 24.37
CA LYS A 3 29.90 -9.50 23.21
C LYS A 3 28.55 -10.23 23.07
N LEU A 4 27.43 -9.49 23.03
CA LEU A 4 26.15 -10.03 22.56
C LEU A 4 26.29 -10.43 21.09
N ARG A 5 26.01 -11.69 20.77
CA ARG A 5 25.80 -12.18 19.39
C ARG A 5 24.31 -12.47 19.26
N THR A 6 23.61 -11.69 18.44
CA THR A 6 22.24 -11.97 18.00
C THR A 6 22.31 -13.04 16.90
N LEU A 7 21.83 -14.26 17.17
CA LEU A 7 21.57 -15.26 16.15
C LEU A 7 20.05 -15.24 15.88
N ALA A 8 19.64 -14.73 14.71
CA ALA A 8 18.28 -14.92 14.22
C ALA A 8 18.24 -16.28 13.51
N VAL A 9 17.51 -17.24 14.06
CA VAL A 9 17.21 -18.51 13.39
C VAL A 9 15.79 -18.39 12.84
N THR A 10 15.68 -18.15 11.54
CA THR A 10 14.40 -18.17 10.83
C THR A 10 14.03 -19.63 10.54
N VAL A 11 13.10 -20.20 11.30
CA VAL A 11 12.41 -21.44 10.92
C VAL A 11 11.10 -21.04 10.24
N ALA A 12 11.04 -21.24 8.92
CA ALA A 12 9.81 -21.08 8.17
C ALA A 12 8.88 -22.28 8.45
N LEU A 13 7.87 -22.10 9.30
CA LEU A 13 6.67 -22.94 9.29
C LEU A 13 5.62 -22.26 8.41
N THR A 14 5.39 -22.79 7.22
CA THR A 14 4.19 -22.47 6.44
C THR A 14 3.00 -23.19 7.06
N MET A 15 2.12 -22.46 7.74
CA MET A 15 0.73 -22.87 7.93
C MET A 15 -0.16 -21.97 7.09
N SER A 16 -0.82 -22.55 6.09
CA SER A 16 -1.92 -21.94 5.38
C SER A 16 -3.21 -22.25 6.14
N VAL A 17 -3.84 -21.23 6.71
CA VAL A 17 -5.28 -21.23 6.97
C VAL A 17 -5.83 -19.94 6.38
N SER A 18 -6.42 -20.06 5.19
CA SER A 18 -7.29 -19.01 4.66
C SER A 18 -8.68 -19.25 5.22
N LEU A 19 -9.31 -18.21 5.78
CA LEU A 19 -10.72 -17.90 5.50
C LEU A 19 -11.10 -16.47 5.93
N TYR A 20 -11.87 -15.87 5.02
CA TYR A 20 -12.50 -14.55 5.03
C TYR A 20 -13.80 -14.55 5.85
N ALA A 21 -14.14 -13.41 6.47
CA ALA A 21 -15.51 -12.87 6.60
C ALA A 21 -15.35 -11.36 6.92
N CYS A 22 -16.01 -10.40 6.28
CA CYS A 22 -17.39 -10.35 5.80
C CYS A 22 -17.50 -9.77 4.39
N GLU A 23 -18.21 -10.46 3.49
CA GLU A 23 -18.90 -9.78 2.40
C GLU A 23 -20.23 -10.52 2.16
N ASN A 24 -21.32 -9.78 2.38
CA ASN A 24 -22.66 -10.20 2.00
C ASN A 24 -22.72 -10.32 0.47
N HIS A 25 -23.12 -11.47 -0.04
CA HIS A 25 -24.24 -11.61 -0.98
C HIS A 25 -24.44 -13.10 -1.31
N ALA A 26 -25.60 -13.61 -0.89
CA ALA A 26 -26.11 -14.89 -1.34
C ALA A 26 -26.50 -14.80 -2.82
N ASP A 27 -25.88 -15.62 -3.67
CA ASP A 27 -26.57 -16.53 -4.60
C ASP A 27 -25.54 -17.42 -5.31
N ALA A 28 -25.58 -18.74 -5.11
CA ALA A 28 -25.19 -19.73 -6.13
C ALA A 28 -25.53 -21.16 -5.68
N SER A 29 -26.34 -21.78 -6.51
CA SER A 29 -26.66 -23.20 -6.61
C SER A 29 -25.46 -24.15 -6.59
N HIS A 30 -25.70 -25.30 -5.95
CA HIS A 30 -24.89 -26.50 -5.75
C HIS A 30 -24.13 -27.05 -6.98
N GLY A 31 -22.91 -27.54 -6.73
CA GLY A 31 -22.17 -28.46 -7.61
C GLY A 31 -21.07 -29.19 -6.83
N HIS A 32 -21.27 -30.48 -6.58
CA HIS A 32 -20.38 -31.42 -5.88
C HIS A 32 -19.26 -31.91 -6.83
N TRP A 33 -18.03 -32.07 -6.33
CA TRP A 33 -16.90 -32.61 -7.08
C TRP A 33 -16.29 -33.78 -6.29
N ASP A 34 -16.25 -34.97 -6.89
CA ASP A 34 -15.61 -36.17 -6.35
C ASP A 34 -14.20 -36.36 -6.93
N GLY A 35 -13.29 -36.83 -6.08
CA GLY A 35 -11.87 -36.97 -6.42
C GLY A 35 -11.59 -38.27 -7.15
N SER A 36 -11.07 -38.17 -8.37
CA SER A 36 -10.29 -39.24 -8.99
C SER A 36 -9.32 -38.73 -10.06
N ASP A 37 -8.05 -39.12 -9.88
CA ASP A 37 -7.00 -39.38 -10.89
C ASP A 37 -5.85 -38.35 -11.16
N PRO A 38 -4.61 -38.81 -11.51
CA PRO A 38 -3.38 -38.52 -10.74
C PRO A 38 -2.12 -38.29 -11.63
N SER A 39 -1.41 -37.17 -11.53
CA SER A 39 -0.06 -37.12 -12.10
C SER A 39 0.79 -35.97 -11.55
N ALA A 40 1.65 -36.26 -10.59
CA ALA A 40 2.90 -35.53 -10.39
C ALA A 40 3.94 -36.48 -9.75
N GLN A 41 4.97 -36.80 -10.53
CA GLN A 41 6.04 -37.74 -10.23
C GLN A 41 7.05 -37.17 -9.22
N ALA A 42 7.71 -38.10 -8.53
CA ALA A 42 8.68 -37.93 -7.45
C ALA A 42 10.06 -37.37 -7.90
N PHE A 43 10.80 -36.80 -6.94
CA PHE A 43 12.21 -36.40 -7.06
C PHE A 43 13.06 -37.17 -6.02
N ASP A 44 14.21 -37.68 -6.47
CA ASP A 44 15.16 -38.58 -5.77
C ASP A 44 16.37 -37.78 -5.20
N PRO A 45 16.81 -37.98 -3.94
CA PRO A 45 17.98 -37.32 -3.39
C PRO A 45 19.16 -38.28 -3.18
N SER A 46 20.21 -38.18 -3.99
CA SER A 46 21.55 -38.64 -3.58
C SER A 46 22.66 -37.92 -4.35
N VAL A 47 23.31 -36.92 -3.72
CA VAL A 47 24.77 -36.74 -3.80
C VAL A 47 25.29 -36.09 -2.52
N ASP A 48 26.23 -36.80 -1.92
CA ASP A 48 27.05 -36.53 -0.75
C ASP A 48 27.96 -35.29 -0.92
N ALA A 49 28.08 -34.49 0.13
CA ALA A 49 29.11 -33.46 0.25
C ALA A 49 29.76 -33.61 1.63
N SER A 50 30.93 -34.23 1.65
CA SER A 50 31.82 -34.36 2.79
C SER A 50 32.23 -32.97 3.32
N HIS A 51 31.72 -32.65 4.50
CA HIS A 51 32.18 -31.61 5.39
C HIS A 51 33.54 -31.96 5.99
N ASP A 52 34.46 -30.99 6.07
CA ASP A 52 35.22 -30.78 7.30
C ASP A 52 35.92 -29.43 7.31
N TRP A 53 35.25 -28.37 7.78
CA TRP A 53 35.83 -27.22 8.50
C TRP A 53 34.70 -26.55 9.28
N LEU A 54 34.84 -26.51 10.62
CA LEU A 54 33.98 -25.86 11.64
C LEU A 54 32.93 -26.75 12.32
N ALA A 55 33.43 -27.64 13.18
CA ALA A 55 32.72 -28.02 14.40
C ALA A 55 32.56 -26.82 15.36
N ALA A 56 31.42 -26.81 16.06
CA ALA A 56 31.00 -25.95 17.18
C ALA A 56 30.28 -24.61 16.85
N ALA A 57 29.04 -24.72 16.36
CA ALA A 57 27.99 -23.73 16.62
C ALA A 57 26.66 -24.47 16.89
N ALA A 58 26.22 -24.41 18.16
CA ALA A 58 24.94 -24.81 18.76
C ALA A 58 24.01 -25.76 17.95
N ALA A 59 23.84 -26.98 18.45
CA ALA A 59 22.74 -27.84 18.04
C ALA A 59 21.41 -27.11 18.26
N GLY A 60 20.59 -26.96 17.22
CA GLY A 60 19.22 -26.46 17.33
C GLY A 60 18.32 -27.43 18.12
N PRO A 61 17.07 -27.03 18.43
CA PRO A 61 16.14 -27.87 19.17
C PRO A 61 15.91 -29.21 18.45
N SER A 62 15.75 -30.29 19.21
CA SER A 62 15.51 -31.61 18.65
C SER A 62 14.11 -31.69 18.01
N THR A 63 13.90 -32.67 17.15
CA THR A 63 12.59 -32.89 16.52
C THR A 63 11.50 -33.19 17.55
N ALA A 64 11.85 -33.73 18.72
CA ALA A 64 10.94 -33.97 19.83
C ALA A 64 10.52 -32.66 20.53
N ASP A 65 11.46 -31.70 20.68
CA ASP A 65 11.18 -30.39 21.28
C ASP A 65 10.20 -29.57 20.44
N LEU A 66 10.30 -29.68 19.10
CA LEU A 66 9.39 -29.03 18.16
C LEU A 66 7.97 -29.62 18.20
N VAL A 67 7.83 -30.94 18.45
CA VAL A 67 6.52 -31.60 18.58
C VAL A 67 5.87 -31.21 19.91
N ALA A 68 6.63 -31.19 21.02
CA ALA A 68 6.12 -30.76 22.32
C ALA A 68 5.69 -29.28 22.34
N ALA A 69 6.45 -28.40 21.67
CA ALA A 69 6.09 -27.00 21.50
C ALA A 69 4.79 -26.81 20.70
N ARG A 70 4.56 -27.67 19.69
CA ARG A 70 3.34 -27.66 18.88
C ARG A 70 2.09 -28.04 19.68
N GLU A 71 2.18 -29.04 20.56
CA GLU A 71 1.06 -29.47 21.40
C GLU A 71 0.76 -28.44 22.50
N ALA A 72 1.79 -27.88 23.15
CA ALA A 72 1.63 -26.83 24.15
C ALA A 72 0.99 -25.53 23.58
N LEU A 73 1.29 -25.23 22.32
CA LEU A 73 0.75 -24.08 21.61
C LEU A 73 -0.75 -24.28 21.26
N ALA A 74 -1.12 -25.45 20.75
CA ALA A 74 -2.51 -25.76 20.39
C ALA A 74 -3.48 -25.70 21.59
N ALA A 75 -2.99 -25.98 22.80
CA ALA A 75 -3.79 -25.88 24.03
C ALA A 75 -3.97 -24.45 24.57
N ARG A 76 -3.14 -23.49 24.12
CA ARG A 76 -3.07 -22.13 24.69
C ARG A 76 -3.53 -21.02 23.74
N LEU A 77 -3.65 -21.31 22.46
CA LEU A 77 -4.21 -20.39 21.46
C LEU A 77 -5.74 -20.36 21.52
N THR A 78 -6.33 -19.19 21.30
CA THR A 78 -7.75 -19.08 20.97
C THR A 78 -7.97 -19.23 19.45
N ALA A 79 -9.22 -19.38 19.01
CA ALA A 79 -9.55 -19.58 17.59
C ALA A 79 -9.19 -18.39 16.69
N ASP A 80 -8.99 -17.20 17.28
CA ASP A 80 -8.74 -15.93 16.58
C ASP A 80 -7.28 -15.45 16.73
N GLU A 81 -6.37 -16.38 17.05
CA GLU A 81 -4.95 -16.11 17.31
C GLU A 81 -4.02 -16.84 16.33
N ASP A 82 -3.08 -16.10 15.74
CA ASP A 82 -2.05 -16.57 14.82
C ASP A 82 -0.65 -16.47 15.45
N VAL A 83 0.19 -17.49 15.23
CA VAL A 83 1.60 -17.43 15.68
C VAL A 83 2.47 -16.73 14.66
N ILE A 84 3.18 -15.69 15.10
CA ILE A 84 4.06 -14.88 14.25
C ILE A 84 5.51 -15.33 14.38
N GLU A 85 5.94 -15.71 15.60
CA GLU A 85 7.33 -16.04 15.90
C GLU A 85 7.42 -17.07 17.03
N ILE A 86 8.44 -17.92 16.99
CA ILE A 86 8.79 -18.86 18.07
C ILE A 86 10.28 -18.70 18.37
N GLY A 87 10.65 -18.71 19.64
CA GLY A 87 12.03 -18.60 20.07
C GLY A 87 12.30 -19.23 21.43
N TYR A 88 13.51 -19.02 21.92
CA TYR A 88 13.97 -19.47 23.23
C TYR A 88 14.51 -18.26 24.01
N ASP A 89 14.25 -18.23 25.31
CA ASP A 89 14.90 -17.30 26.24
C ASP A 89 16.35 -17.73 26.51
N ALA A 90 17.12 -16.87 27.18
CA ALA A 90 18.52 -17.14 27.50
C ALA A 90 18.72 -18.33 28.46
N ASP A 91 17.66 -18.75 29.14
CA ASP A 91 17.58 -19.93 30.00
C ASP A 91 16.99 -21.15 29.27
N GLU A 92 16.92 -21.10 27.94
CA GLU A 92 16.36 -22.13 27.06
C GLU A 92 14.85 -22.37 27.25
N THR A 93 14.13 -21.45 27.91
CA THR A 93 12.67 -21.53 27.99
C THR A 93 12.05 -21.23 26.62
N PRO A 94 11.22 -22.12 26.04
CA PRO A 94 10.58 -21.87 24.76
C PRO A 94 9.43 -20.85 24.91
N TRP A 95 9.29 -19.96 23.93
CA TRP A 95 8.23 -18.96 23.86
C TRP A 95 7.66 -18.81 22.43
N ALA A 96 6.41 -18.36 22.33
CA ALA A 96 5.78 -17.95 21.08
C ALA A 96 5.26 -16.52 21.15
N LEU A 97 5.42 -15.76 20.06
CA LEU A 97 4.74 -14.47 19.86
C LEU A 97 3.49 -14.72 19.02
N VAL A 98 2.35 -14.35 19.58
CA VAL A 98 1.03 -14.56 18.99
C VAL A 98 0.39 -13.23 18.66
N LEU A 99 -0.22 -13.13 17.48
CA LEU A 99 -1.13 -12.06 17.08
C LEU A 99 -2.55 -12.51 17.34
N GLY A 100 -3.31 -11.73 18.08
CA GLY A 100 -4.75 -11.93 18.21
C GLY A 100 -5.50 -10.67 17.83
N GLY A 101 -6.79 -10.83 17.56
CA GLY A 101 -7.71 -9.72 17.40
C GLY A 101 -9.00 -9.96 18.17
N TYR A 102 -9.65 -8.90 18.60
CA TYR A 102 -11.07 -8.95 18.93
C TYR A 102 -11.74 -7.67 18.45
N CYS A 103 -13.02 -7.78 18.10
CA CYS A 103 -13.84 -6.63 17.74
C CYS A 103 -14.86 -6.38 18.86
N GLU A 104 -14.93 -5.14 19.30
CA GLU A 104 -16.00 -4.70 20.20
C GLU A 104 -17.32 -4.56 19.41
N ALA A 105 -18.45 -4.51 20.12
CA ALA A 105 -19.79 -4.51 19.52
C ALA A 105 -20.11 -3.27 18.64
N ASP A 106 -19.19 -2.30 18.56
CA ASP A 106 -19.26 -1.06 17.80
C ASP A 106 -18.32 -1.06 16.57
N ASP A 107 -17.92 -2.25 16.08
CA ASP A 107 -16.99 -2.46 14.96
C ASP A 107 -15.57 -1.91 15.19
N ASN A 108 -15.19 -1.60 16.43
CA ASN A 108 -13.83 -1.25 16.78
C ASN A 108 -13.00 -2.52 17.00
N CYS A 109 -12.24 -2.93 15.98
CA CYS A 109 -11.36 -4.09 16.05
C CYS A 109 -9.98 -3.73 16.58
N VAL A 110 -9.60 -4.36 17.69
CA VAL A 110 -8.29 -4.22 18.33
C VAL A 110 -7.44 -5.44 18.01
N GLN A 111 -6.24 -5.20 17.48
CA GLN A 111 -5.21 -6.22 17.30
C GLN A 111 -4.23 -6.14 18.48
N TYR A 112 -3.82 -7.28 19.01
CA TYR A 112 -2.84 -7.37 20.09
C TYR A 112 -1.78 -8.42 19.77
N THR A 113 -0.60 -8.24 20.36
CA THR A 113 0.41 -9.31 20.39
C THR A 113 0.66 -9.72 21.82
N ARG A 114 0.81 -11.02 22.08
CA ARG A 114 1.19 -11.54 23.39
C ARG A 114 2.28 -12.61 23.27
N ARG A 115 3.18 -12.62 24.25
CA ARG A 115 4.23 -13.62 24.37
C ARG A 115 3.74 -14.75 25.27
N LEU A 116 3.62 -15.96 24.73
CA LEU A 116 3.27 -17.16 25.46
C LEU A 116 4.53 -17.92 25.84
N SER A 117 4.68 -18.27 27.13
CA SER A 117 5.63 -19.30 27.53
C SER A 117 5.09 -20.68 27.15
N LEU A 118 5.95 -21.52 26.56
CA LEU A 118 5.64 -22.87 26.13
C LEU A 118 6.24 -23.95 27.06
N ALA A 119 6.75 -23.55 28.23
CA ALA A 119 7.21 -24.50 29.23
C ALA A 119 6.06 -25.40 29.71
N GLN A 120 6.34 -26.70 29.85
CA GLN A 120 5.41 -27.67 30.42
C GLN A 120 5.04 -27.25 31.85
N PRO A 121 3.76 -27.40 32.29
CA PRO A 121 3.42 -27.21 33.68
C PRO A 121 4.19 -28.23 34.53
N VAL A 122 4.80 -27.76 35.61
CA VAL A 122 5.44 -28.64 36.60
C VAL A 122 4.31 -29.42 37.27
N GLU A 123 4.29 -30.74 37.13
CA GLU A 123 3.31 -31.59 37.83
C GLU A 123 3.42 -31.34 39.34
N GLY A 124 2.34 -30.85 39.96
CA GLY A 124 2.21 -30.79 41.43
C GLY A 124 1.89 -29.46 42.09
N SER A 125 1.43 -28.42 41.37
CA SER A 125 0.80 -27.26 42.03
C SER A 125 -0.70 -27.25 41.80
N ASP A 126 -1.46 -27.46 42.88
CA ASP A 126 -2.92 -27.54 42.91
C ASP A 126 -3.61 -26.38 42.17
N GLU A 127 -4.49 -26.72 41.23
CA GLU A 127 -5.27 -25.78 40.43
C GLU A 127 -6.41 -25.14 41.24
N ALA A 128 -6.43 -23.81 41.26
CA ALA A 128 -7.69 -23.07 41.37
C ALA A 128 -8.28 -22.92 39.96
N GLY A 129 -9.51 -23.40 39.76
CA GLY A 129 -10.19 -23.44 38.46
C GLY A 129 -10.39 -22.06 37.78
N PRO A 130 -10.80 -22.05 36.49
CA PRO A 130 -10.66 -20.91 35.57
C PRO A 130 -11.61 -19.72 35.82
N GLY A 131 -12.33 -19.70 36.95
CA GLY A 131 -13.39 -18.72 37.23
C GLY A 131 -13.03 -17.58 38.19
N GLU A 132 -12.08 -17.77 39.11
CA GLU A 132 -11.86 -16.79 40.19
C GLU A 132 -10.63 -15.88 39.98
N ASP A 133 -9.68 -16.24 39.11
CA ASP A 133 -8.46 -15.43 38.90
C ASP A 133 -8.66 -14.25 37.93
N LEU A 134 -9.70 -14.29 37.07
CA LEU A 134 -10.04 -13.19 36.16
C LEU A 134 -10.56 -11.93 36.88
N ALA A 135 -11.02 -12.07 38.13
CA ALA A 135 -11.43 -10.93 38.96
C ALA A 135 -10.24 -10.31 39.72
N LYS A 136 -9.23 -11.11 40.08
CA LYS A 136 -8.00 -10.62 40.73
C LYS A 136 -7.03 -10.01 39.73
N GLN A 137 -6.91 -10.56 38.53
CA GLN A 137 -6.11 -9.96 37.44
C GLN A 137 -6.69 -8.61 36.94
N ARG A 138 -7.99 -8.36 37.13
CA ARG A 138 -8.61 -7.05 36.85
C ARG A 138 -8.16 -5.93 37.80
N GLN A 139 -7.74 -6.27 39.02
CA GLN A 139 -7.28 -5.26 40.00
C GLN A 139 -5.78 -4.95 39.90
N VAL A 140 -4.96 -5.85 39.33
CA VAL A 140 -3.50 -5.63 39.25
C VAL A 140 -3.10 -4.62 38.17
N THR A 141 -4.00 -4.24 37.26
CA THR A 141 -3.67 -3.32 36.16
C THR A 141 -4.01 -1.85 36.41
N GLN A 142 -4.43 -1.45 37.63
CA GLN A 142 -4.92 -0.07 37.83
C GLN A 142 -4.03 0.88 38.66
N ASP A 143 -2.98 0.42 39.36
CA ASP A 143 -2.24 1.32 40.27
C ASP A 143 -0.77 1.67 39.92
N ASP A 144 -0.16 1.08 38.89
CA ASP A 144 1.29 1.33 38.62
C ASP A 144 1.59 2.07 37.31
N GLY A 145 0.59 2.54 36.56
CA GLY A 145 0.78 3.46 35.42
C GLY A 145 1.67 2.96 34.27
N LEU A 146 2.07 1.69 34.24
CA LEU A 146 2.90 1.10 33.19
C LEU A 146 2.05 0.20 32.28
N SER A 147 1.50 0.79 31.22
CA SER A 147 0.89 0.03 30.12
C SER A 147 1.98 -0.78 29.41
N ILE A 148 2.04 -2.09 29.67
CA ILE A 148 2.94 -3.05 28.99
C ILE A 148 2.51 -3.39 27.56
N TYR A 149 1.37 -2.84 27.09
CA TYR A 149 0.94 -2.95 25.71
C TYR A 149 1.61 -1.87 24.85
N PRO A 150 2.34 -2.23 23.77
CA PRO A 150 2.75 -1.24 22.80
C PRO A 150 1.49 -0.62 22.18
N LYS A 151 1.33 0.68 22.35
CA LYS A 151 0.25 1.45 21.73
C LYS A 151 0.18 1.13 20.24
N ALA A 152 -0.99 0.69 19.78
CA ALA A 152 -1.24 0.43 18.36
C ALA A 152 -0.84 1.66 17.52
N LEU A 153 -0.09 1.41 16.43
CA LEU A 153 0.35 2.48 15.56
C LEU A 153 -0.84 3.04 14.76
N PRO A 154 -0.93 4.37 14.57
CA PRO A 154 -2.00 4.96 13.78
C PRO A 154 -1.92 4.52 12.30
N ASN A 155 -3.08 4.41 11.66
CA ASN A 155 -3.18 4.17 10.22
C ASN A 155 -2.91 5.45 9.42
N LEU A 156 -2.17 5.32 8.32
CA LEU A 156 -1.88 6.37 7.35
C LEU A 156 -2.43 5.94 5.99
N HIS A 157 -3.43 6.68 5.49
CA HIS A 157 -4.05 6.38 4.19
C HIS A 157 -3.21 6.95 3.04
N MET A 158 -2.44 6.09 2.36
CA MET A 158 -1.48 6.51 1.34
C MET A 158 -2.13 7.30 0.20
N ALA A 159 -3.27 6.85 -0.31
CA ALA A 159 -3.91 7.49 -1.45
C ALA A 159 -4.18 9.00 -1.19
N TYR A 160 -4.73 9.35 -0.04
CA TYR A 160 -4.99 10.75 0.33
C TYR A 160 -3.71 11.59 0.40
N VAL A 161 -2.64 11.05 0.98
CA VAL A 161 -1.35 11.74 1.05
C VAL A 161 -0.79 11.99 -0.35
N VAL A 162 -0.85 10.99 -1.24
CA VAL A 162 -0.42 11.13 -2.65
C VAL A 162 -1.25 12.18 -3.39
N ILE A 163 -2.58 12.18 -3.22
CA ILE A 163 -3.45 13.18 -3.84
C ILE A 163 -3.10 14.59 -3.35
N GLN A 164 -2.88 14.79 -2.05
CA GLN A 164 -2.42 16.09 -1.56
C GLN A 164 -1.06 16.48 -2.13
N ALA A 165 -0.10 15.56 -2.18
CA ALA A 165 1.22 15.82 -2.78
C ALA A 165 1.13 16.18 -4.28
N GLN A 166 0.11 15.68 -4.98
CA GLN A 166 -0.13 16.05 -6.37
C GLN A 166 -0.77 17.43 -6.51
N VAL A 167 -1.72 17.79 -5.65
CA VAL A 167 -2.52 19.01 -5.77
C VAL A 167 -1.88 20.22 -5.09
N GLU A 168 -1.54 20.11 -3.82
CA GLU A 168 -1.26 21.25 -2.94
C GLU A 168 0.01 22.04 -3.29
N PRO A 169 1.14 21.43 -3.70
CA PRO A 169 2.37 22.19 -3.98
C PRO A 169 2.21 23.20 -5.14
N PHE A 170 1.24 22.97 -6.03
CA PHE A 170 0.98 23.89 -7.14
C PHE A 170 0.01 25.03 -6.77
N ARG A 171 -0.61 24.97 -5.58
CA ARG A 171 -1.62 25.93 -5.11
C ARG A 171 -1.06 27.06 -4.23
N GLY A 172 0.26 27.12 -4.06
CA GLY A 172 0.90 28.19 -3.29
C GLY A 172 0.62 28.05 -1.80
N ASN A 173 -0.10 29.02 -1.20
CA ASN A 173 -0.55 29.07 0.21
C ASN A 173 -2.07 28.92 0.35
N GLN A 174 -2.76 28.36 -0.65
CA GLN A 174 -4.22 28.23 -0.68
C GLN A 174 -4.61 26.74 -0.60
N PRO A 175 -4.81 26.17 0.60
CA PRO A 175 -5.19 24.77 0.77
C PRO A 175 -6.42 24.45 -0.09
N GLY A 176 -6.28 23.45 -0.94
CA GLY A 176 -7.35 23.03 -1.83
C GLY A 176 -8.20 21.92 -1.25
N LEU A 177 -7.54 20.91 -0.73
CA LEU A 177 -8.11 19.79 -0.01
C LEU A 177 -8.10 20.11 1.48
N ASN A 178 -9.04 19.54 2.22
CA ASN A 178 -9.02 19.62 3.66
C ASN A 178 -7.73 18.95 4.18
N GLY A 179 -7.06 19.56 5.15
CA GLY A 179 -5.89 18.96 5.79
C GLY A 179 -6.22 17.57 6.33
N ASP A 180 -5.23 16.66 6.30
CA ASP A 180 -5.46 15.23 6.55
C ASP A 180 -4.59 14.74 7.72
N PRO A 181 -5.15 13.97 8.67
CA PRO A 181 -4.38 13.36 9.76
C PRO A 181 -3.18 12.54 9.27
N SER A 182 -3.30 11.84 8.14
CA SER A 182 -2.22 11.10 7.46
C SER A 182 -1.07 12.02 7.06
N VAL A 183 -1.35 13.25 6.61
CA VAL A 183 -0.29 14.21 6.28
C VAL A 183 0.42 14.70 7.54
N LYS A 184 -0.30 14.92 8.66
CA LYS A 184 0.35 15.22 9.94
C LYS A 184 1.30 14.11 10.36
N LEU A 185 0.92 12.84 10.20
CA LEU A 185 1.78 11.69 10.48
C LEU A 185 3.06 11.71 9.62
N VAL A 186 2.95 12.02 8.32
CA VAL A 186 4.13 12.21 7.45
C VAL A 186 5.04 13.32 7.97
N GLN A 187 4.47 14.51 8.24
CA GLN A 187 5.23 15.68 8.69
C GLN A 187 5.95 15.44 10.03
N GLN A 188 5.26 14.80 10.98
CA GLN A 188 5.84 14.39 12.26
C GLN A 188 6.98 13.38 12.06
N ALA A 189 6.80 12.40 11.19
CA ALA A 189 7.84 11.40 10.91
C ALA A 189 9.06 12.01 10.20
N LEU A 190 8.87 12.98 9.29
CA LEU A 190 9.95 13.73 8.67
C LEU A 190 10.75 14.52 9.71
N ASN A 191 10.07 15.25 10.61
CA ASN A 191 10.71 15.96 11.71
C ASN A 191 11.48 15.01 12.63
N ALA A 192 10.93 13.83 12.93
CA ALA A 192 11.59 12.80 13.72
C ALA A 192 12.80 12.15 13.02
N LYS A 193 12.95 12.35 11.70
CA LYS A 193 14.16 12.00 10.93
C LYS A 193 15.11 13.20 10.78
N ASN A 194 14.92 14.30 11.52
CA ASN A 194 15.69 15.54 11.38
C ASN A 194 15.60 16.13 9.96
N ILE A 195 14.38 16.17 9.40
CA ILE A 195 14.06 16.86 8.15
C ILE A 195 12.90 17.82 8.46
N SER A 196 13.21 19.12 8.52
CA SER A 196 12.26 20.14 8.97
C SER A 196 11.10 20.34 7.99
N THR A 197 9.88 20.30 8.52
CA THR A 197 8.65 20.77 7.86
C THR A 197 7.61 21.19 8.91
N THR A 198 6.69 22.08 8.53
CA THR A 198 5.55 22.46 9.37
C THR A 198 4.62 21.26 9.55
N VAL A 199 4.11 21.04 10.76
CA VAL A 199 3.10 20.01 11.05
C VAL A 199 1.70 20.65 11.07
N ASP A 200 1.15 20.92 9.90
CA ASP A 200 -0.15 21.58 9.71
C ASP A 200 -1.20 20.64 9.10
N GLY A 201 -0.81 19.44 8.66
CA GLY A 201 -1.68 18.50 7.94
C GLY A 201 -1.86 18.83 6.47
N TRP A 202 -1.01 19.71 5.93
CA TRP A 202 -1.07 20.16 4.55
C TRP A 202 0.18 19.79 3.76
N TYR A 203 0.00 19.08 2.64
CA TYR A 203 1.13 18.63 1.82
C TYR A 203 1.63 19.72 0.85
N GLY A 204 1.96 20.90 1.39
CA GLY A 204 2.45 22.03 0.60
C GLY A 204 3.91 21.87 0.12
N ASN A 205 4.47 22.97 -0.38
CA ASN A 205 5.86 23.01 -0.89
C ASN A 205 6.91 22.60 0.14
N GLY A 206 6.74 23.00 1.41
CA GLY A 206 7.64 22.62 2.50
C GLY A 206 7.68 21.10 2.72
N THR A 207 6.50 20.48 2.87
CA THR A 207 6.36 19.02 3.02
C THR A 207 6.91 18.28 1.79
N THR A 208 6.67 18.79 0.59
CA THR A 208 7.19 18.21 -0.67
C THR A 208 8.72 18.22 -0.70
N ALA A 209 9.37 19.34 -0.37
CA ALA A 209 10.82 19.44 -0.33
C ALA A 209 11.44 18.55 0.77
N ALA A 210 10.80 18.50 1.94
CA ALA A 210 11.20 17.62 3.05
C ALA A 210 11.09 16.14 2.65
N TYR A 211 10.00 15.74 2.00
CA TYR A 211 9.82 14.36 1.56
C TYR A 211 10.78 13.97 0.42
N ALA A 212 11.06 14.89 -0.52
CA ALA A 212 12.09 14.66 -1.54
C ALA A 212 13.48 14.46 -0.91
N THR A 213 13.79 15.19 0.17
CA THR A 213 15.01 14.98 0.95
C THR A 213 15.03 13.60 1.60
N TRP A 214 13.90 13.16 2.17
CA TRP A 214 13.77 11.81 2.71
C TRP A 214 14.01 10.73 1.65
N GLN A 215 13.41 10.86 0.47
CA GLN A 215 13.63 9.94 -0.64
C GLN A 215 15.12 9.85 -1.02
N ARG A 216 15.81 11.00 -1.14
CA ARG A 216 17.26 11.00 -1.42
C ARG A 216 18.09 10.34 -0.32
N ARG A 217 17.69 10.47 0.95
CA ARG A 217 18.36 9.77 2.07
C ARG A 217 18.22 8.25 1.99
N LEU A 218 17.16 7.74 1.35
CA LEU A 218 16.99 6.33 1.05
C LEU A 218 17.72 5.87 -0.23
N GLY A 219 18.40 6.79 -0.92
CA GLY A 219 19.12 6.51 -2.16
C GLY A 219 18.29 6.67 -3.44
N PHE A 220 17.02 7.10 -3.35
CA PHE A 220 16.22 7.38 -4.54
C PHE A 220 16.74 8.60 -5.30
N THR A 221 16.61 8.58 -6.63
CA THR A 221 17.03 9.66 -7.52
C THR A 221 16.02 9.86 -8.65
N GLY A 222 16.15 10.95 -9.42
CA GLY A 222 15.29 11.20 -10.57
C GLY A 222 13.79 11.25 -10.21
N LEU A 223 12.98 10.51 -10.96
CA LEU A 223 11.52 10.45 -10.75
C LEU A 223 11.12 9.79 -9.42
N ASP A 224 12.01 9.02 -8.81
CA ASP A 224 11.76 8.35 -7.53
C ASP A 224 12.00 9.27 -6.32
N ALA A 225 12.51 10.49 -6.55
CA ALA A 225 12.85 11.48 -5.52
C ALA A 225 12.16 12.85 -5.74
N THR A 226 10.90 12.82 -6.17
CA THR A 226 10.10 13.99 -6.54
C THR A 226 9.41 14.69 -5.37
N GLY A 227 9.37 14.05 -4.19
CA GLY A 227 8.57 14.49 -3.05
C GLY A 227 7.14 13.93 -3.03
N ILE A 228 6.73 13.19 -4.07
CA ILE A 228 5.48 12.41 -4.07
C ILE A 228 5.73 11.09 -3.35
N PRO A 229 4.95 10.72 -2.30
CA PRO A 229 5.15 9.47 -1.58
C PRO A 229 4.96 8.22 -2.45
N GLY A 230 5.99 7.38 -2.53
CA GLY A 230 5.90 6.03 -3.04
C GLY A 230 5.67 5.00 -1.92
N PRO A 231 5.21 3.77 -2.23
CA PRO A 231 4.91 2.76 -1.22
C PRO A 231 6.13 2.43 -0.35
N THR A 232 7.30 2.27 -0.96
CA THR A 232 8.56 1.94 -0.26
C THR A 232 9.02 3.09 0.62
N SER A 233 9.13 4.32 0.08
CA SER A 233 9.61 5.47 0.85
C SER A 233 8.68 5.83 2.01
N LEU A 234 7.36 5.66 1.84
CA LEU A 234 6.37 5.95 2.87
C LEU A 234 6.37 4.90 3.98
N THR A 235 6.50 3.63 3.62
CA THR A 235 6.63 2.54 4.60
C THR A 235 7.92 2.72 5.42
N SER A 236 9.04 3.04 4.78
CA SER A 236 10.32 3.29 5.48
C SER A 236 10.24 4.53 6.39
N LEU A 237 9.49 5.56 6.01
CA LEU A 237 9.27 6.74 6.87
C LEU A 237 8.48 6.36 8.13
N GLY A 238 7.50 5.47 7.97
CA GLY A 238 6.54 5.05 8.99
C GLY A 238 7.01 3.96 9.95
N GLN A 239 8.20 3.40 9.77
CA GLN A 239 8.73 2.35 10.66
C GLN A 239 8.61 2.75 12.13
N ASN A 240 7.86 1.94 12.90
CA ASN A 240 7.54 2.17 14.33
C ASN A 240 6.78 3.48 14.61
N ARG A 241 6.04 4.02 13.64
CA ARG A 241 5.29 5.29 13.74
C ARG A 241 3.87 5.24 13.21
N PHE A 242 3.64 4.56 12.10
CA PHE A 242 2.32 4.38 11.50
C PHE A 242 2.30 3.16 10.57
N VAL A 243 1.12 2.61 10.34
CA VAL A 243 0.88 1.56 9.35
C VAL A 243 0.31 2.21 8.08
N VAL A 244 0.87 1.87 6.92
CA VAL A 244 0.40 2.41 5.63
C VAL A 244 -0.78 1.58 5.12
N THR A 245 -1.96 2.18 5.07
CA THR A 245 -3.21 1.62 4.53
C THR A 245 -3.58 2.28 3.19
N ASN A 246 -4.59 1.75 2.48
CA ASN A 246 -5.08 2.25 1.19
C ASN A 246 -3.95 2.55 0.21
N ARG A 247 -3.07 1.56 0.04
CA ARG A 247 -1.82 1.67 -0.73
C ARG A 247 -2.13 1.82 -2.22
N ILE A 248 -1.45 2.76 -2.87
CA ILE A 248 -1.42 2.84 -4.33
C ILE A 248 -0.32 1.91 -4.85
N THR A 249 -0.66 1.03 -5.79
CA THR A 249 0.32 0.21 -6.51
C THR A 249 0.16 0.45 -8.00
N VAL A 250 1.19 0.98 -8.65
CA VAL A 250 1.19 1.23 -10.10
C VAL A 250 1.36 -0.04 -10.94
N GLY A 251 1.96 -1.08 -10.34
CA GLY A 251 2.24 -2.37 -10.97
C GLY A 251 3.34 -2.32 -12.03
N SER A 252 3.53 -3.42 -12.76
CA SER A 252 4.58 -3.53 -13.78
C SER A 252 4.29 -2.65 -15.00
N ARG A 253 5.36 -2.33 -15.75
CA ARG A 253 5.22 -1.72 -17.07
C ARG A 253 4.62 -2.73 -18.05
N THR A 254 3.69 -2.25 -18.87
CA THR A 254 2.94 -3.01 -19.86
C THR A 254 2.61 -2.10 -21.04
N THR A 255 1.66 -2.49 -21.90
CA THR A 255 1.18 -1.66 -23.00
C THR A 255 -0.34 -1.57 -23.05
N PHE A 256 -0.85 -0.54 -23.72
CA PHE A 256 -2.23 -0.40 -24.15
C PHE A 256 -2.24 0.17 -25.58
N SER A 257 -2.95 -0.46 -26.52
CA SER A 257 -2.83 -0.12 -27.96
C SER A 257 -1.37 -0.13 -28.48
N GLY A 258 -0.51 -0.99 -27.91
CA GLY A 258 0.92 -1.04 -28.24
C GLY A 258 1.78 0.12 -27.69
N LYS A 259 1.21 1.01 -26.86
CA LYS A 259 1.94 2.12 -26.22
C LYS A 259 2.22 1.79 -24.75
N ALA A 260 3.41 2.15 -24.27
CA ALA A 260 3.84 1.89 -22.90
C ALA A 260 2.92 2.57 -21.88
N VAL A 261 2.54 1.84 -20.83
CA VAL A 261 1.80 2.30 -19.65
C VAL A 261 2.18 1.42 -18.46
N ASN A 262 1.75 1.74 -17.24
CA ASN A 262 1.80 0.78 -16.11
C ASN A 262 0.47 0.02 -15.97
N GLN A 263 0.49 -1.06 -15.19
CA GLN A 263 -0.68 -1.92 -15.00
C GLN A 263 -1.88 -1.15 -14.43
N ARG A 264 -1.68 -0.24 -13.49
CA ARG A 264 -2.75 0.61 -12.93
C ARG A 264 -3.42 1.46 -14.01
N THR A 265 -2.63 2.15 -14.83
CA THR A 265 -3.11 2.96 -15.96
C THR A 265 -3.84 2.11 -16.99
N ARG A 266 -3.33 0.89 -17.28
CA ARG A 266 -4.02 -0.07 -18.15
C ARG A 266 -5.40 -0.45 -17.60
N SER A 267 -5.52 -0.76 -16.30
CA SER A 267 -6.80 -1.08 -15.67
C SER A 267 -7.78 0.10 -15.74
N MET A 268 -7.31 1.31 -15.44
CA MET A 268 -8.13 2.51 -15.56
C MET A 268 -8.62 2.74 -17.00
N LEU A 269 -7.78 2.52 -18.01
CA LEU A 269 -8.16 2.64 -19.42
C LEU A 269 -9.18 1.58 -19.85
N LEU A 270 -9.04 0.34 -19.37
CA LEU A 270 -10.01 -0.73 -19.63
C LEU A 270 -11.38 -0.39 -19.04
N GLU A 271 -11.41 0.17 -17.82
CA GLU A 271 -12.66 0.58 -17.19
C GLU A 271 -13.28 1.80 -17.87
N ALA A 272 -12.47 2.81 -18.22
CA ALA A 272 -12.94 3.93 -19.03
C ALA A 272 -13.50 3.47 -20.39
N GLN A 273 -12.88 2.48 -21.02
CA GLN A 273 -13.36 1.87 -22.26
C GLN A 273 -14.71 1.18 -22.06
N ARG A 274 -14.88 0.44 -20.96
CA ARG A 274 -16.15 -0.20 -20.60
C ARG A 274 -17.26 0.82 -20.41
N LEU A 275 -16.99 1.91 -19.68
CA LEU A 275 -17.95 3.01 -19.46
C LEU A 275 -18.29 3.78 -20.74
N PHE A 276 -17.32 3.94 -21.64
CA PHE A 276 -17.52 4.61 -22.93
C PHE A 276 -18.27 3.73 -23.95
N GLY A 277 -18.19 2.40 -23.81
CA GLY A 277 -18.86 1.43 -24.69
C GLY A 277 -18.22 1.28 -26.07
N ARG A 278 -17.00 1.78 -26.26
CA ARG A 278 -16.23 1.72 -27.51
C ARG A 278 -14.74 1.62 -27.23
N SER A 279 -14.00 1.00 -28.14
CA SER A 279 -12.55 0.85 -28.02
C SER A 279 -11.82 2.20 -27.92
N ILE A 280 -10.86 2.28 -27.00
CA ILE A 280 -9.94 3.41 -26.85
C ILE A 280 -8.66 3.09 -27.61
N THR A 281 -8.11 4.06 -28.34
CA THR A 281 -6.79 3.94 -29.00
C THR A 281 -5.84 4.97 -28.44
N VAL A 282 -4.78 4.51 -27.77
CA VAL A 282 -3.70 5.37 -27.26
C VAL A 282 -2.70 5.64 -28.38
N THR A 283 -2.45 6.92 -28.68
CA THR A 283 -1.49 7.37 -29.70
C THR A 283 -0.11 7.63 -29.10
N GLN A 284 -0.05 8.04 -27.84
CA GLN A 284 1.19 8.23 -27.08
C GLN A 284 1.00 7.73 -25.65
N GLY A 285 1.96 6.94 -25.16
CA GLY A 285 1.92 6.32 -23.84
C GLY A 285 2.70 7.11 -22.78
N SER A 286 2.86 6.47 -21.62
CA SER A 286 3.71 6.90 -20.50
C SER A 286 5.18 6.52 -20.72
N TYR A 287 6.06 6.97 -19.83
CA TYR A 287 7.50 6.67 -19.79
C TYR A 287 8.28 7.04 -21.06
N ASN A 288 7.83 8.09 -21.75
CA ASN A 288 8.43 8.62 -22.99
C ASN A 288 9.26 9.89 -22.71
N ALA A 289 10.24 9.78 -21.81
CA ALA A 289 11.13 10.90 -21.47
C ALA A 289 11.88 11.40 -22.72
N GLY A 290 11.75 12.69 -23.03
CA GLY A 290 12.37 13.30 -24.21
C GLY A 290 11.76 12.88 -25.56
N GLY A 291 10.68 12.09 -25.58
CA GLY A 291 10.11 11.53 -26.81
C GLY A 291 9.44 12.56 -27.72
N VAL A 292 8.82 13.61 -27.16
CA VAL A 292 8.20 14.71 -27.92
C VAL A 292 8.37 16.01 -27.15
N SER A 293 9.10 16.99 -27.70
CA SER A 293 9.34 18.30 -27.05
C SER A 293 8.04 19.04 -26.71
N ALA A 294 7.03 18.89 -27.57
CA ALA A 294 5.70 19.48 -27.43
C ALA A 294 4.95 19.01 -26.17
N SER A 295 5.32 17.87 -25.59
CA SER A 295 4.69 17.31 -24.38
C SER A 295 5.17 17.96 -23.07
N ALA A 296 6.17 18.86 -23.11
CA ALA A 296 6.75 19.50 -21.93
C ALA A 296 7.12 18.50 -20.80
N GLY A 297 7.52 17.28 -21.18
CA GLY A 297 7.95 16.23 -20.27
C GLY A 297 6.85 15.53 -19.47
N THR A 298 5.56 15.82 -19.70
CA THR A 298 4.45 15.22 -18.94
C THR A 298 4.47 13.69 -19.05
N HIS A 299 4.75 13.16 -20.23
CA HIS A 299 4.86 11.72 -20.50
C HIS A 299 6.16 11.07 -20.01
N GLY A 300 7.07 11.81 -19.36
CA GLY A 300 8.35 11.26 -18.90
C GLY A 300 8.22 10.18 -17.82
N GLY A 301 7.11 10.17 -17.09
CA GLY A 301 6.79 9.19 -16.04
C GLY A 301 5.55 8.34 -16.37
N GLY A 302 5.01 7.67 -15.36
CA GLY A 302 3.78 6.87 -15.42
C GLY A 302 2.50 7.71 -15.53
N GLY A 303 1.38 7.05 -15.81
CA GLY A 303 0.05 7.64 -15.69
C GLY A 303 -0.43 8.54 -16.82
N VAL A 304 0.41 8.91 -17.80
CA VAL A 304 0.02 9.87 -18.86
C VAL A 304 -0.19 9.18 -20.20
N VAL A 305 -1.28 9.51 -20.88
CA VAL A 305 -1.60 9.02 -22.22
C VAL A 305 -2.25 10.10 -23.09
N ASP A 306 -1.98 10.03 -24.39
CA ASP A 306 -2.76 10.71 -25.41
C ASP A 306 -3.61 9.70 -26.18
N ILE A 307 -4.88 10.03 -26.38
CA ILE A 307 -5.90 9.16 -26.94
C ILE A 307 -6.42 9.77 -28.24
N SER A 308 -6.51 8.93 -29.27
CA SER A 308 -7.07 9.30 -30.57
C SER A 308 -8.55 9.69 -30.44
N VAL A 309 -8.94 10.72 -31.18
CA VAL A 309 -10.35 11.11 -31.37
C VAL A 309 -10.85 10.83 -32.79
N SER A 310 -10.05 10.13 -33.60
CA SER A 310 -10.40 9.79 -34.98
C SER A 310 -11.68 8.94 -35.00
N GLY A 311 -12.62 9.28 -35.89
CA GLY A 311 -13.91 8.60 -35.99
C GLY A 311 -14.91 8.88 -34.86
N LEU A 312 -14.59 9.77 -33.91
CA LEU A 312 -15.52 10.19 -32.86
C LEU A 312 -16.23 11.50 -33.23
N SER A 313 -17.55 11.53 -33.05
CA SER A 313 -18.33 12.77 -33.05
C SER A 313 -17.96 13.66 -31.87
N GLU A 314 -18.33 14.94 -31.90
CA GLU A 314 -18.07 15.86 -30.79
C GLU A 314 -18.67 15.36 -29.46
N THR A 315 -19.93 14.91 -29.49
CA THR A 315 -20.59 14.28 -28.34
C THR A 315 -19.80 13.10 -27.80
N GLN A 316 -19.29 12.24 -28.68
CA GLN A 316 -18.52 11.06 -28.28
C GLN A 316 -17.16 11.43 -27.67
N ARG A 317 -16.50 12.49 -28.16
CA ARG A 317 -15.25 12.99 -27.56
C ARG A 317 -15.49 13.43 -26.11
N TRP A 318 -16.57 14.17 -25.85
CA TRP A 318 -16.91 14.59 -24.50
C TRP A 318 -17.40 13.45 -23.60
N GLN A 319 -18.10 12.45 -24.14
CA GLN A 319 -18.45 11.23 -23.41
C GLN A 319 -17.20 10.42 -23.01
N LEU A 320 -16.19 10.36 -23.88
CA LEU A 320 -14.91 9.72 -23.56
C LEU A 320 -14.15 10.49 -22.48
N VAL A 321 -14.05 11.81 -22.57
CA VAL A 321 -13.48 12.65 -21.48
C VAL A 321 -14.20 12.39 -20.16
N ARG A 322 -15.54 12.37 -20.16
CA ARG A 322 -16.33 12.07 -18.95
C ARG A 322 -16.04 10.68 -18.40
N SER A 323 -15.88 9.67 -19.24
CA SER A 323 -15.60 8.28 -18.84
C SER A 323 -14.22 8.15 -18.21
N LEU A 324 -13.21 8.81 -18.79
CA LEU A 324 -11.86 8.88 -18.22
C LEU A 324 -11.86 9.60 -16.86
N ARG A 325 -12.57 10.73 -16.75
CA ARG A 325 -12.66 11.47 -15.48
C ARG A 325 -13.38 10.68 -14.38
N ARG A 326 -14.40 9.89 -14.73
CA ARG A 326 -15.13 9.02 -13.78
C ARG A 326 -14.23 8.01 -13.08
N VAL A 327 -13.26 7.45 -13.80
CA VAL A 327 -12.31 6.46 -13.24
C VAL A 327 -11.07 7.11 -12.63
N GLY A 328 -10.99 8.44 -12.57
CA GLY A 328 -9.89 9.14 -11.91
C GLY A 328 -8.75 9.62 -12.81
N PHE A 329 -8.99 9.86 -14.10
CA PHE A 329 -8.07 10.67 -14.91
C PHE A 329 -8.40 12.17 -14.81
N ALA A 330 -7.36 13.01 -14.71
CA ALA A 330 -7.44 14.39 -15.17
C ALA A 330 -7.33 14.38 -16.70
N ALA A 331 -8.43 14.62 -17.42
CA ALA A 331 -8.48 14.44 -18.87
C ALA A 331 -9.05 15.66 -19.60
N TRP A 332 -8.44 16.08 -20.71
CA TRP A 332 -8.89 17.21 -21.53
C TRP A 332 -8.92 16.84 -22.99
N TYR A 333 -9.95 17.30 -23.70
CA TYR A 333 -9.94 17.30 -25.16
C TYR A 333 -9.09 18.47 -25.67
N ARG A 334 -8.05 18.14 -26.46
CA ARG A 334 -7.10 19.08 -27.05
C ARG A 334 -7.47 19.36 -28.50
N THR A 335 -7.35 20.63 -28.91
CA THR A 335 -7.56 21.08 -30.30
C THR A 335 -6.29 21.71 -30.88
N PRO A 336 -6.14 21.77 -32.22
CA PRO A 336 -5.00 22.43 -32.86
C PRO A 336 -4.86 23.92 -32.52
N SER A 337 -5.94 24.58 -32.07
CA SER A 337 -5.87 25.97 -31.60
C SER A 337 -5.15 26.13 -30.25
N GLN A 338 -4.88 25.04 -29.53
CA GLN A 338 -4.25 25.06 -28.21
C GLN A 338 -2.75 24.70 -28.26
N GLY A 339 -2.23 24.32 -29.42
CA GLY A 339 -0.81 24.03 -29.63
C GLY A 339 -0.54 23.22 -30.91
N PRO A 340 0.74 22.92 -31.20
CA PRO A 340 1.19 22.32 -32.46
C PRO A 340 0.92 20.80 -32.54
N TRP A 341 -0.32 20.38 -32.28
CA TRP A 341 -0.73 18.98 -32.29
C TRP A 341 -2.13 18.82 -32.87
N ASN A 342 -2.36 17.65 -33.48
CA ASN A 342 -3.70 17.26 -33.93
C ASN A 342 -4.65 17.11 -32.73
N ALA A 343 -5.95 17.14 -33.00
CA ALA A 343 -6.94 16.90 -31.97
C ALA A 343 -6.74 15.52 -31.32
N HIS A 344 -6.77 15.47 -30.01
CA HIS A 344 -6.61 14.26 -29.20
C HIS A 344 -7.19 14.48 -27.79
N ILE A 345 -7.33 13.44 -26.98
CA ILE A 345 -7.62 13.58 -25.55
C ILE A 345 -6.33 13.31 -24.79
N HIS A 346 -5.89 14.27 -23.99
CA HIS A 346 -4.77 14.11 -23.06
C HIS A 346 -5.31 13.71 -21.69
N ALA A 347 -4.78 12.65 -21.09
CA ALA A 347 -5.23 12.14 -19.80
C ALA A 347 -4.07 11.79 -18.87
N VAL A 348 -4.19 12.20 -17.59
CA VAL A 348 -3.21 11.96 -16.52
C VAL A 348 -3.91 11.19 -15.39
N ALA A 349 -3.40 10.01 -15.05
CA ALA A 349 -3.94 9.14 -14.00
C ALA A 349 -3.67 9.76 -12.63
N ILE A 350 -4.72 10.29 -12.00
CA ILE A 350 -4.60 10.89 -10.66
C ILE A 350 -4.19 9.79 -9.68
N GLY A 351 -3.24 10.11 -8.79
CA GLY A 351 -2.67 9.17 -7.83
C GLY A 351 -1.53 8.31 -8.36
N ASP A 352 -1.18 8.35 -9.65
CA ASP A 352 -0.04 7.57 -10.15
C ASP A 352 1.28 8.05 -9.53
N THR A 353 2.00 7.18 -8.82
CA THR A 353 3.22 7.55 -8.09
C THR A 353 4.46 7.64 -8.98
N ASP A 354 4.39 7.15 -10.22
CA ASP A 354 5.49 7.22 -11.19
C ASP A 354 5.41 8.47 -12.07
N MET A 355 4.40 9.33 -11.89
CA MET A 355 4.17 10.47 -12.77
C MET A 355 5.31 11.50 -12.71
N SER A 356 5.50 12.22 -13.82
CA SER A 356 6.43 13.35 -13.85
C SER A 356 5.90 14.54 -13.03
N LEU A 357 6.80 15.42 -12.58
CA LEU A 357 6.39 16.68 -11.92
C LEU A 357 5.55 17.58 -12.84
N SER A 358 5.78 17.53 -14.16
CA SER A 358 4.98 18.27 -15.14
C SER A 358 3.54 17.74 -15.17
N ALA A 359 3.36 16.41 -15.19
CA ALA A 359 2.04 15.78 -15.11
C ALA A 359 1.34 16.05 -13.76
N ARG A 360 2.09 16.04 -12.65
CA ARG A 360 1.61 16.42 -11.32
C ARG A 360 1.02 17.85 -11.31
N ASN A 361 1.70 18.80 -11.95
CA ASN A 361 1.18 20.18 -12.07
C ASN A 361 -0.16 20.22 -12.80
N GLN A 362 -0.35 19.37 -13.83
CA GLN A 362 -1.62 19.28 -14.55
C GLN A 362 -2.74 18.72 -13.68
N VAL A 363 -2.46 17.75 -12.81
CA VAL A 363 -3.44 17.26 -11.82
C VAL A 363 -3.89 18.38 -10.89
N ALA A 364 -2.96 19.21 -10.42
CA ALA A 364 -3.31 20.35 -9.58
C ALA A 364 -4.15 21.41 -10.32
N ASP A 365 -3.83 21.69 -11.58
CA ASP A 365 -4.65 22.57 -12.43
C ASP A 365 -6.05 22.00 -12.65
N TYR A 366 -6.16 20.69 -12.91
CA TYR A 366 -7.43 20.00 -13.06
C TYR A 366 -8.31 20.17 -11.83
N TYR A 367 -7.74 20.02 -10.64
CA TYR A 367 -8.46 20.16 -9.37
C TYR A 367 -9.14 21.53 -9.23
N VAL A 368 -8.52 22.60 -9.74
CA VAL A 368 -9.08 23.96 -9.71
C VAL A 368 -9.84 24.35 -10.98
N GLY A 369 -10.15 23.38 -11.86
CA GLY A 369 -10.92 23.61 -13.08
C GLY A 369 -10.14 24.33 -14.18
N LYS A 370 -8.81 24.16 -14.24
CA LYS A 370 -7.94 24.68 -15.30
C LYS A 370 -7.59 23.61 -16.34
N ASN A 371 -7.01 24.06 -17.45
CA ASN A 371 -6.76 23.25 -18.63
C ASN A 371 -5.42 22.46 -18.60
N GLY A 372 -4.59 22.61 -17.57
CA GLY A 372 -3.30 21.92 -17.47
C GLY A 372 -2.28 22.30 -18.56
N LEU A 373 -2.43 23.46 -19.19
CA LEU A 373 -1.44 24.03 -20.12
C LEU A 373 -0.70 25.18 -19.43
N ALA A 374 0.43 25.60 -20.00
CA ALA A 374 1.26 26.67 -19.46
C ALA A 374 0.52 28.02 -19.25
N ASN A 375 -0.59 28.24 -19.95
CA ASN A 375 -1.40 29.46 -19.78
C ASN A 375 -2.39 29.40 -18.60
N HIS A 376 -2.55 28.24 -17.95
CA HIS A 376 -3.44 28.03 -16.81
C HIS A 376 -4.90 28.51 -17.04
N ALA A 377 -5.35 28.52 -18.29
CA ALA A 377 -6.70 28.97 -18.63
C ALA A 377 -7.75 27.96 -18.13
N ALA A 378 -9.01 28.40 -18.07
CA ALA A 378 -10.12 27.54 -17.63
C ALA A 378 -10.25 26.27 -18.49
N ASP A 379 -10.61 25.16 -17.83
CA ASP A 379 -11.02 23.92 -18.50
C ASP A 379 -12.28 24.18 -19.35
N ASN A 380 -12.17 23.92 -20.65
CA ASN A 380 -13.22 24.14 -21.64
C ASN A 380 -14.26 23.01 -21.69
N THR A 381 -14.19 22.03 -20.79
CA THR A 381 -15.17 20.94 -20.74
C THR A 381 -16.58 21.47 -20.47
N PRO A 382 -17.57 21.20 -21.36
CA PRO A 382 -18.94 21.66 -21.16
C PRO A 382 -19.51 21.08 -19.86
N SER A 383 -20.36 21.85 -19.18
CA SER A 383 -20.89 21.53 -17.85
C SER A 383 -21.50 20.12 -17.77
N ALA A 384 -22.22 19.68 -18.81
CA ALA A 384 -22.86 18.36 -18.90
C ALA A 384 -21.87 17.17 -18.85
N TYR A 385 -20.58 17.39 -19.08
CA TYR A 385 -19.54 16.36 -19.09
C TYR A 385 -18.54 16.50 -17.95
N ARG A 386 -18.70 17.50 -17.09
CA ARG A 386 -17.87 17.65 -15.89
C ARG A 386 -18.15 16.51 -14.92
N VAL A 387 -17.10 16.11 -14.21
CA VAL A 387 -17.14 15.08 -13.17
C VAL A 387 -16.45 15.67 -11.96
N ALA A 388 -16.97 15.39 -10.76
CA ALA A 388 -16.31 15.77 -9.52
C ALA A 388 -14.90 15.16 -9.47
N PHE A 389 -13.97 15.87 -8.81
CA PHE A 389 -12.61 15.36 -8.66
C PHE A 389 -12.61 14.03 -7.91
N THR A 390 -12.01 13.01 -8.53
CA THR A 390 -11.93 11.64 -8.03
C THR A 390 -10.63 11.01 -8.51
N TRP A 391 -10.28 9.85 -7.96
CA TRP A 391 -9.13 9.05 -8.32
C TRP A 391 -9.50 7.57 -8.25
N TRP A 392 -8.65 6.69 -8.79
CA TRP A 392 -8.94 5.27 -8.95
C TRP A 392 -9.34 4.59 -7.64
N GLU A 393 -8.58 4.77 -6.57
CA GLU A 393 -8.81 4.13 -5.26
C GLU A 393 -10.03 4.69 -4.51
N LYS A 394 -10.64 5.78 -4.97
CA LYS A 394 -11.93 6.28 -4.46
C LYS A 394 -13.10 5.84 -5.34
N TYR A 395 -12.82 5.55 -6.61
CA TYR A 395 -13.80 5.10 -7.57
C TYR A 395 -14.09 3.60 -7.43
N ASN A 396 -13.05 2.79 -7.19
CA ASN A 396 -13.07 1.34 -7.19
C ASN A 396 -12.96 0.73 -5.80
#